data_AF-A0A5M9ISU8-F1
#
_entry.id   AF-A0A5M9ISU8-F1
#
_cell.length_a   1.000
_cell.length_b   1.000
_cell.length_c   1.000
_cell.angle_alpha   90.00
_cell.angle_beta   90.00
_cell.angle_gamma   90.00
#
_symmetry.space_group_name_H-M   'P 1'
#
loop_
_entity.id
_entity.type
_entity.pdbx_description
1 polymer ?
#
loop_
_entity_poly.entity_id
_entity_poly.type
_entity_poly.pdbx_seq_one_letter_code
_entity_poly.pdbx_strand_id
1 'polypeptide(L)'
;MSANCEYSMEKSDASNLAGMAHLDLAGRRSALEAYLQIHGQRRLVEFTPQLIGMANSVAENCAEMSDQVLIEECGVHPDKFTSVNLPTLIGACQGVMIASKCDPAGACHGCAYRLGSIANQSPITTCDAEFMAHDRKGFMCHAHLDAEGEPTKVCVGHAKAAKI
;
A
#
# COMPACT_ATOMS: atom_id res chain seq x y z
N MET A 1 6.57 -21.28 -10.11
CA MET A 1 5.81 -21.29 -8.84
C MET A 1 4.61 -20.39 -9.04
N SER A 2 3.42 -20.73 -8.54
CA SER A 2 2.30 -19.78 -8.51
C SER A 2 2.70 -18.57 -7.65
N ALA A 3 2.34 -17.36 -8.08
CA ALA A 3 2.73 -16.11 -7.41
C ALA A 3 2.32 -16.09 -5.91
N ASN A 4 1.19 -16.72 -5.59
CA ASN A 4 0.63 -16.79 -4.24
C ASN A 4 1.28 -17.81 -3.27
N CYS A 5 2.47 -18.36 -3.56
CA CYS A 5 3.07 -19.44 -2.74
C CYS A 5 4.53 -19.19 -2.36
N GLU A 6 4.99 -17.94 -2.34
CA GLU A 6 6.38 -17.57 -1.99
C GLU A 6 6.69 -17.64 -0.48
N TYR A 7 5.83 -18.29 0.31
CA TYR A 7 6.02 -18.49 1.75
C TYR A 7 5.62 -19.92 2.17
N SER A 8 6.33 -20.45 3.15
CA SER A 8 6.20 -21.78 3.74
C SER A 8 6.65 -21.75 5.22
N MET A 9 5.99 -20.92 6.04
CA MET A 9 6.34 -20.75 7.45
C MET A 9 6.12 -22.03 8.25
N GLU A 10 6.92 -22.25 9.30
CA GLU A 10 6.55 -23.22 10.33
C GLU A 10 5.29 -22.78 11.07
N LYS A 11 4.51 -23.74 11.58
CA LYS A 11 3.24 -23.45 12.29
C LYS A 11 3.46 -22.54 13.51
N SER A 12 4.57 -22.70 14.21
CA SER A 12 4.98 -21.85 15.34
C SER A 12 5.18 -20.39 14.91
N ASP A 13 5.83 -20.17 13.78
CA ASP A 13 6.07 -18.83 13.23
C ASP A 13 4.77 -18.17 12.77
N ALA A 14 3.89 -18.94 12.11
CA ALA A 14 2.56 -18.46 11.73
C ALA A 14 1.72 -18.04 12.95
N SER A 15 1.76 -18.83 14.04
CA SER A 15 1.06 -18.49 15.28
C SER A 15 1.62 -17.24 15.94
N ASN A 16 2.94 -17.07 15.95
CA ASN A 16 3.59 -15.87 16.47
C ASN A 16 3.23 -14.63 15.64
N LEU A 17 3.29 -14.73 14.31
CA LEU A 17 2.92 -13.65 13.41
C LEU A 17 1.46 -13.22 13.58
N ALA A 18 0.54 -14.19 13.69
CA ALA A 18 -0.88 -13.91 13.91
C ALA A 18 -1.09 -13.11 15.21
N GLY A 19 -0.41 -13.47 16.30
CA GLY A 19 -0.43 -12.70 17.54
C GLY A 19 0.11 -11.29 17.36
N MET A 20 1.22 -11.13 16.63
CA MET A 20 1.84 -9.82 16.37
C MET A 20 0.96 -8.90 15.50
N ALA A 21 0.19 -9.46 14.55
CA ALA A 21 -0.61 -8.68 13.59
C ALA A 21 -1.67 -7.80 14.28
N HIS A 22 -2.17 -8.22 15.45
CA HIS A 22 -3.17 -7.48 16.23
C HIS A 22 -2.60 -6.42 17.16
N LEU A 23 -1.27 -6.36 17.34
CA LEU A 23 -0.62 -5.39 18.20
C LEU A 23 -0.40 -4.06 17.50
N ASP A 24 -0.18 -2.99 18.26
CA ASP A 24 0.33 -1.72 17.74
C ASP A 24 1.83 -1.81 17.44
N LEU A 25 2.45 -0.71 16.99
CA LEU A 25 3.87 -0.70 16.64
C LEU A 25 4.78 -1.03 17.83
N ALA A 26 4.45 -0.53 19.02
CA ALA A 26 5.24 -0.78 20.22
C ALA A 26 5.16 -2.26 20.65
N GLY A 27 3.95 -2.82 20.67
CA GLY A 27 3.71 -4.23 20.98
C GLY A 27 4.36 -5.18 19.96
N ARG A 28 4.27 -4.87 18.66
CA ARG A 28 4.98 -5.63 17.61
C ARG A 28 6.49 -5.64 17.84
N ARG A 29 7.07 -4.50 18.23
CA ARG A 29 8.51 -4.41 18.54
C ARG A 29 8.88 -5.30 19.72
N SER A 30 8.18 -5.19 20.84
CA SER A 30 8.43 -6.02 22.01
C SER A 30 8.25 -7.51 21.73
N ALA A 31 7.25 -7.88 20.94
CA ALA A 31 7.02 -9.28 20.53
C ALA A 31 8.15 -9.82 19.63
N LEU A 32 8.65 -9.01 18.69
CA LEU A 32 9.79 -9.39 17.84
C LEU A 32 11.10 -9.47 18.63
N GLU A 33 11.31 -8.61 19.61
CA GLU A 33 12.45 -8.69 20.54
C GLU A 33 12.38 -9.98 21.36
N ALA A 34 11.22 -10.34 21.91
CA ALA A 34 11.03 -11.60 22.63
C ALA A 34 11.26 -12.82 21.72
N TYR A 35 10.69 -12.79 20.50
CA TYR A 35 10.91 -13.83 19.49
C TYR A 35 12.41 -14.00 19.18
N LEU A 36 13.14 -12.89 19.00
CA LEU A 36 14.59 -12.90 18.78
C LEU A 36 15.35 -13.53 19.95
N GLN A 37 14.99 -13.22 21.20
CA GLN A 37 15.65 -13.80 22.38
C GLN A 37 15.44 -15.33 22.47
N ILE A 38 14.26 -15.81 22.08
CA ILE A 38 13.91 -17.24 22.18
C ILE A 38 14.50 -18.04 21.01
N HIS A 39 14.41 -17.53 19.78
CA HIS A 39 14.70 -18.29 18.56
C HIS A 39 16.03 -17.90 17.90
N GLY A 40 16.62 -16.76 18.28
CA GLY A 40 17.88 -16.27 17.76
C GLY A 40 17.78 -15.55 16.40
N GLN A 41 18.87 -14.88 16.04
CA GLN A 41 18.94 -14.00 14.87
C GLN A 41 18.66 -14.72 13.55
N ARG A 42 19.19 -15.93 13.38
CA ARG A 42 19.00 -16.72 12.15
C ARG A 42 17.52 -16.96 11.88
N ARG A 43 16.74 -17.31 12.91
CA ARG A 43 15.31 -17.55 12.74
C ARG A 43 14.57 -16.27 12.36
N LEU A 44 14.92 -15.13 12.94
CA LEU A 44 14.34 -13.85 12.57
C LEU A 44 14.66 -13.45 11.10
N VAL A 45 15.88 -13.75 10.63
CA VAL A 45 16.28 -13.55 9.23
C VAL A 45 15.45 -14.41 8.29
N GLU A 46 15.18 -15.67 8.64
CA GLU A 46 14.31 -16.55 7.84
C GLU A 46 12.83 -16.16 7.94
N PHE A 47 12.38 -15.62 9.07
CA PHE A 47 11.00 -15.17 9.28
C PHE A 47 10.62 -13.97 8.40
N THR A 48 11.56 -13.07 8.15
CA THR A 48 11.33 -11.83 7.40
C THR A 48 10.91 -12.04 5.93
N PRO A 49 11.63 -12.81 5.09
CA PRO A 49 11.22 -13.06 3.71
C PRO A 49 9.88 -13.81 3.65
N GLN A 50 9.58 -14.64 4.64
CA GLN A 50 8.31 -15.34 4.74
C GLN A 50 7.13 -14.39 4.98
N LEU A 51 7.31 -13.40 5.87
CA LEU A 51 6.35 -12.32 6.07
C LEU A 51 6.14 -11.51 4.79
N ILE A 52 7.22 -11.17 4.08
CA ILE A 52 7.14 -10.44 2.81
C ILE A 52 6.37 -11.24 1.75
N GLY A 53 6.71 -12.51 1.56
CA GLY A 53 6.03 -13.40 0.61
C GLY A 53 4.54 -13.56 0.94
N MET A 54 4.19 -13.71 2.23
CA MET A 54 2.80 -13.76 2.66
C MET A 54 2.07 -12.43 2.41
N ALA A 55 2.69 -11.29 2.70
CA ALA A 55 2.08 -9.98 2.46
C ALA A 55 1.81 -9.72 0.97
N ASN A 56 2.74 -10.10 0.09
CA ASN A 56 2.53 -10.03 -1.36
C ASN A 56 1.36 -10.93 -1.78
N SER A 57 1.34 -12.18 -1.33
CA SER A 57 0.24 -13.11 -1.65
C SER A 57 -1.12 -12.62 -1.14
N VAL A 58 -1.19 -12.01 0.04
CA VAL A 58 -2.44 -11.41 0.55
C VAL A 58 -2.90 -10.27 -0.36
N ALA A 59 -1.98 -9.38 -0.77
CA ALA A 59 -2.31 -8.27 -1.68
C ALA A 59 -2.79 -8.77 -3.06
N GLU A 60 -2.13 -9.78 -3.62
CA GLU A 60 -2.51 -10.40 -4.90
C GLU A 60 -3.89 -11.07 -4.81
N ASN A 61 -4.16 -11.84 -3.75
CA ASN A 61 -5.47 -12.45 -3.53
C ASN A 61 -6.58 -11.40 -3.34
N CYS A 62 -6.28 -10.26 -2.70
CA CYS A 62 -7.23 -9.14 -2.62
C CYS A 62 -7.53 -8.55 -4.01
N ALA A 63 -6.56 -8.53 -4.92
CA ALA A 63 -6.77 -8.10 -6.29
C ALA A 63 -7.61 -9.09 -7.09
N GLU A 64 -7.28 -10.38 -7.03
CA GLU A 64 -8.07 -11.44 -7.66
C GLU A 64 -9.53 -11.42 -7.19
N MET A 65 -9.75 -11.27 -5.87
CA MET A 65 -11.11 -11.17 -5.30
C MET A 65 -11.84 -9.90 -5.75
N SER A 66 -11.14 -8.77 -5.86
CA SER A 66 -11.75 -7.51 -6.32
C SER A 66 -12.17 -7.61 -7.79
N ASP A 67 -11.33 -8.19 -8.64
CA ASP A 67 -11.63 -8.43 -10.04
C ASP A 67 -12.83 -9.39 -10.18
N GLN A 68 -12.86 -10.46 -9.38
CA GLN A 68 -13.99 -11.40 -9.34
C GLN A 68 -15.31 -10.69 -8.99
N VAL A 69 -15.33 -9.88 -7.93
CA VAL A 69 -16.54 -9.13 -7.52
C VAL A 69 -16.98 -8.14 -8.60
N LEU A 70 -16.04 -7.44 -9.26
CA LEU A 70 -16.40 -6.50 -10.32
C LEU A 70 -17.00 -7.20 -11.54
N ILE A 71 -16.48 -8.37 -11.91
CA ILE A 71 -16.94 -9.14 -13.07
C ILE A 71 -18.26 -9.83 -12.76
N GLU A 72 -18.31 -10.60 -11.67
CA GLU A 72 -19.41 -11.51 -11.36
C GLU A 72 -20.60 -10.77 -10.72
N GLU A 73 -20.34 -9.83 -9.80
CA GLU A 73 -21.40 -9.17 -9.03
C GLU A 73 -21.77 -7.78 -9.60
N CYS A 74 -20.81 -7.08 -10.20
CA CYS A 74 -21.04 -5.72 -10.73
C CYS A 74 -21.21 -5.67 -12.26
N GLY A 75 -21.05 -6.81 -12.96
CA GLY A 75 -21.23 -6.91 -14.41
C GLY A 75 -20.22 -6.11 -15.24
N VAL A 76 -19.04 -5.80 -14.67
CA VAL A 76 -17.98 -5.10 -15.40
C VAL A 76 -17.32 -6.08 -16.36
N HIS A 77 -17.39 -5.79 -17.66
CA HIS A 77 -16.74 -6.63 -18.66
C HIS A 77 -15.21 -6.61 -18.47
N PRO A 78 -14.52 -7.77 -18.49
CA PRO A 78 -13.06 -7.85 -18.29
C PRO A 78 -12.25 -6.93 -19.22
N ASP A 79 -12.64 -6.81 -20.49
CA ASP A 79 -11.94 -5.92 -21.45
C ASP A 79 -11.99 -4.42 -21.11
N LYS A 80 -12.79 -4.00 -20.11
CA LYS A 80 -12.87 -2.59 -19.71
C LYS A 80 -11.76 -2.17 -18.74
N PHE A 81 -10.99 -3.10 -18.19
CA PHE A 81 -9.89 -2.80 -17.28
C PHE A 81 -8.90 -3.97 -17.19
N THR A 82 -7.60 -3.70 -17.01
CA THR A 82 -6.60 -4.77 -16.92
C THR A 82 -6.59 -5.45 -15.55
N SER A 83 -6.85 -4.69 -14.47
CA SER A 83 -7.13 -5.12 -13.09
C SER A 83 -7.38 -3.87 -12.24
N VAL A 84 -7.98 -3.99 -11.05
CA VAL A 84 -8.13 -2.86 -10.13
C VAL A 84 -6.76 -2.41 -9.62
N ASN A 85 -6.51 -1.11 -9.66
CA ASN A 85 -5.32 -0.53 -9.05
C ASN A 85 -5.41 -0.58 -7.52
N LEU A 86 -4.85 -1.62 -6.90
CA LEU A 86 -4.92 -1.87 -5.47
C LEU A 86 -3.60 -1.59 -4.74
N PRO A 87 -3.66 -1.40 -3.40
CA PRO A 87 -2.48 -1.33 -2.56
C PRO A 87 -1.57 -2.55 -2.69
N THR A 88 -0.26 -2.33 -2.73
CA THR A 88 0.75 -3.39 -2.68
C THR A 88 1.86 -3.03 -1.69
N LEU A 89 2.68 -4.01 -1.30
CA LEU A 89 3.83 -3.75 -0.43
C LEU A 89 4.83 -2.78 -1.10
N ILE A 90 5.10 -2.95 -2.40
CA ILE A 90 5.99 -2.06 -3.15
C ILE A 90 5.41 -0.65 -3.22
N GLY A 91 4.10 -0.52 -3.51
CA GLY A 91 3.42 0.76 -3.52
C GLY A 91 3.47 1.45 -2.15
N ALA A 92 3.27 0.71 -1.06
CA ALA A 92 3.41 1.24 0.29
C ALA A 92 4.83 1.74 0.60
N CYS A 93 5.86 1.02 0.17
CA CYS A 93 7.25 1.47 0.29
C CYS A 93 7.52 2.76 -0.49
N GLN A 94 7.00 2.86 -1.71
CA GLN A 94 7.05 4.11 -2.51
C GLN A 94 6.28 5.24 -1.83
N GLY A 95 5.13 4.91 -1.23
CA GLY A 95 4.33 5.83 -0.44
C GLY A 95 5.07 6.46 0.73
N VAL A 96 5.93 5.70 1.41
CA VAL A 96 6.80 6.24 2.48
C VAL A 96 7.72 7.32 1.91
N MET A 97 8.32 7.08 0.74
CA MET A 97 9.19 8.06 0.08
C MET A 97 8.41 9.32 -0.30
N ILE A 98 7.21 9.18 -0.86
CA ILE A 98 6.37 10.32 -1.27
C ILE A 98 5.85 11.11 -0.07
N ALA A 99 5.35 10.44 0.96
CA ALA A 99 4.84 11.08 2.17
C ALA A 99 5.93 11.83 2.94
N SER A 100 7.19 11.44 2.80
CA SER A 100 8.33 12.17 3.40
C SER A 100 8.56 13.56 2.80
N LYS A 101 8.00 13.84 1.61
CA LYS A 101 8.21 15.09 0.87
C LYS A 101 7.34 16.26 1.33
N CYS A 102 6.35 16.05 2.21
CA CYS A 102 5.58 17.18 2.76
C CYS A 102 4.78 16.79 3.99
N ASP A 103 4.36 17.78 4.78
CA ASP A 103 3.31 17.60 5.77
C ASP A 103 1.95 17.40 5.08
N PRO A 104 1.25 16.26 5.32
CA PRO A 104 -0.02 15.93 4.68
C PRO A 104 -1.20 16.78 5.16
N ALA A 105 -1.03 17.71 6.11
CA ALA A 105 -2.14 18.56 6.57
C ALA A 105 -2.86 19.24 5.39
N GLY A 106 -4.18 19.04 5.30
CA GLY A 106 -5.01 19.56 4.19
C GLY A 106 -5.00 18.74 2.91
N ALA A 107 -4.22 17.65 2.82
CA ALA A 107 -4.36 16.66 1.76
C ALA A 107 -5.67 15.86 1.94
N CYS A 108 -6.29 15.44 0.84
CA CYS A 108 -7.52 14.63 0.89
C CYS A 108 -7.26 13.23 1.48
N HIS A 109 -8.34 12.55 1.89
CA HIS A 109 -8.25 11.24 2.54
C HIS A 109 -7.50 10.20 1.71
N GLY A 110 -7.76 10.16 0.40
CA GLY A 110 -7.13 9.26 -0.58
C GLY A 110 -5.83 9.78 -1.20
N CYS A 111 -5.19 10.81 -0.66
CA CYS A 111 -4.04 11.46 -1.31
C CYS A 111 -2.77 10.60 -1.29
N ALA A 112 -2.06 10.51 -2.42
CA ALA A 112 -0.77 9.82 -2.51
C ALA A 112 0.32 10.41 -1.58
N TYR A 113 0.19 11.67 -1.16
CA TYR A 113 1.10 12.34 -0.21
C TYR A 113 0.73 12.11 1.27
N ARG A 114 -0.37 11.38 1.55
CA ARG A 114 -0.80 11.04 2.91
C ARG A 114 -0.42 9.58 3.20
N LEU A 115 0.49 9.39 4.16
CA LEU A 115 0.95 8.07 4.57
C LEU A 115 -0.22 7.14 4.89
N GLY A 116 -0.23 5.96 4.27
CA GLY A 116 -1.22 4.91 4.52
C GLY A 116 -2.57 5.09 3.83
N SER A 117 -2.75 6.10 2.97
CA SER A 117 -3.92 6.16 2.09
C SER A 117 -3.85 5.10 0.97
N ILE A 118 -4.98 4.77 0.34
CA ILE A 118 -5.03 3.80 -0.77
C ILE A 118 -4.10 4.23 -1.92
N ALA A 119 -4.13 5.50 -2.33
CA ALA A 119 -3.25 6.00 -3.39
C ALA A 119 -1.78 6.13 -2.94
N ASN A 120 -1.52 6.27 -1.64
CA ASN A 120 -0.15 6.24 -1.13
C ASN A 120 0.43 4.83 -1.18
N GLN A 121 -0.41 3.79 -1.18
CA GLN A 121 0.03 2.40 -1.19
C GLN A 121 -0.11 1.72 -2.56
N SER A 122 -0.61 2.42 -3.58
CA SER A 122 -0.75 1.90 -4.94
C SER A 122 0.45 2.29 -5.81
N PRO A 123 1.11 1.34 -6.50
CA PRO A 123 2.26 1.62 -7.36
C PRO A 123 1.97 2.60 -8.51
N ILE A 124 0.78 2.54 -9.11
CA ILE A 124 0.44 3.41 -10.25
C ILE A 124 0.37 4.86 -9.76
N THR A 125 -0.36 5.11 -8.66
CA THR A 125 -0.56 6.46 -8.15
C THR A 125 0.70 7.06 -7.54
N THR A 126 1.57 6.23 -6.93
CA THR A 126 2.87 6.69 -6.45
C THR A 126 3.81 7.01 -7.62
N CYS A 127 3.85 6.19 -8.67
CA CYS A 127 4.60 6.49 -9.89
C CYS A 127 4.11 7.77 -10.57
N ASP A 128 2.80 7.96 -10.70
CA ASP A 128 2.21 9.17 -11.28
C ASP A 128 2.58 10.41 -10.47
N ALA A 129 2.48 10.34 -9.14
CA ALA A 129 2.85 11.45 -8.26
C ALA A 129 4.34 11.80 -8.35
N GLU A 130 5.21 10.81 -8.55
CA GLU A 130 6.65 11.00 -8.76
C GLU A 130 6.94 11.59 -10.14
N PHE A 131 6.32 11.06 -11.19
CA PHE A 131 6.49 11.54 -12.56
C PHE A 131 6.04 13.00 -12.69
N MET A 132 4.87 13.31 -12.15
CA MET A 132 4.31 14.65 -12.17
C MET A 132 5.08 15.63 -11.27
N ALA A 133 5.95 15.17 -10.36
CA ALA A 133 6.78 16.07 -9.56
C ALA A 133 7.71 16.94 -10.44
N HIS A 134 8.01 16.49 -11.66
CA HIS A 134 8.81 17.25 -12.63
C HIS A 134 7.97 18.17 -13.52
N ASP A 135 6.65 17.96 -13.62
CA ASP A 135 5.74 18.81 -14.39
C ASP A 135 5.03 19.80 -13.46
N ARG A 136 5.36 21.09 -13.60
CA ARG A 136 4.76 22.16 -12.80
C ARG A 136 3.33 22.48 -13.22
N LYS A 137 2.78 21.84 -14.25
CA LYS A 137 1.37 22.00 -14.61
C LYS A 137 0.48 21.38 -13.53
N GLY A 138 -0.52 22.15 -13.11
CA GLY A 138 -1.28 21.93 -11.88
C GLY A 138 -1.81 20.51 -11.72
N PHE A 139 -1.20 19.76 -10.80
CA PHE A 139 -1.72 18.47 -10.38
C PHE A 139 -3.00 18.69 -9.55
N MET A 140 -4.14 18.25 -10.07
CA MET A 140 -5.46 18.52 -9.50
C MET A 140 -5.87 17.46 -8.46
N CYS A 141 -6.76 17.81 -7.54
CA CYS A 141 -7.24 16.94 -6.48
C CYS A 141 -8.44 16.11 -6.93
N HIS A 142 -8.33 14.77 -6.86
CA HIS A 142 -9.40 13.83 -7.22
C HIS A 142 -10.61 13.84 -6.26
N ALA A 143 -10.50 14.51 -5.10
CA ALA A 143 -11.55 14.50 -4.08
C ALA A 143 -12.47 15.73 -4.13
N HIS A 144 -12.17 16.71 -5.00
CA HIS A 144 -12.92 17.95 -5.11
C HIS A 144 -13.35 18.15 -6.56
N LEU A 145 -14.47 17.53 -6.92
CA LEU A 145 -15.02 17.53 -8.27
C LEU A 145 -16.23 18.45 -8.38
N ASP A 146 -16.51 18.98 -9.57
CA ASP A 146 -17.79 19.63 -9.89
C ASP A 146 -18.88 18.60 -10.23
N ALA A 147 -20.02 19.07 -10.75
CA ALA A 147 -21.16 18.21 -11.06
C ALA A 147 -20.90 17.27 -12.24
N GLU A 148 -19.95 17.63 -13.10
CA GLU A 148 -19.51 16.90 -14.28
C GLU A 148 -18.40 15.89 -13.96
N GLY A 149 -17.83 15.97 -12.75
CA GLY A 149 -16.75 15.09 -12.29
C GLY A 149 -15.35 15.67 -12.55
N GLU A 150 -15.24 16.93 -12.97
CA GLU A 150 -13.97 17.59 -13.24
C GLU A 150 -13.37 18.17 -11.96
N PRO A 151 -12.05 18.06 -11.75
CA PRO A 151 -11.44 18.50 -10.50
C PRO A 151 -11.35 20.03 -10.43
N THR A 152 -11.85 20.59 -9.33
CA THR A 152 -12.00 22.04 -9.12
C THR A 152 -10.88 22.66 -8.30
N LYS A 153 -10.01 21.85 -7.69
CA LYS A 153 -8.94 22.32 -6.79
C LYS A 153 -7.61 21.65 -7.09
N VAL A 154 -6.53 22.39 -6.86
CA VAL A 154 -5.16 21.85 -6.89
C VAL A 154 -4.95 20.86 -5.74
N CYS A 155 -4.17 19.81 -5.98
CA CYS A 155 -3.77 18.87 -4.95
C CYS A 155 -2.82 19.55 -3.94
N VAL A 156 -3.28 19.67 -2.69
CA VAL A 156 -2.51 20.28 -1.59
C VAL A 156 -1.20 19.54 -1.32
N GLY A 157 -1.24 18.20 -1.31
CA GLY A 157 -0.05 17.37 -1.09
C GLY A 157 1.03 17.62 -2.16
N HIS A 158 0.62 17.58 -3.43
CA HIS A 158 1.53 17.84 -4.55
C HIS A 158 2.09 19.27 -4.52
N ALA A 159 1.22 20.26 -4.31
CA ALA A 159 1.63 21.67 -4.25
C ALA A 159 2.59 21.97 -3.09
N LYS A 160 2.51 21.22 -1.98
CA LYS A 160 3.47 21.32 -0.87
C LYS A 160 4.78 20.60 -1.20
N ALA A 161 4.71 19.39 -1.74
CA ALA A 161 5.90 18.62 -2.12
C ALA A 161 6.75 19.33 -3.19
N ALA A 162 6.12 20.02 -4.13
CA ALA A 162 6.81 20.77 -5.19
C ALA A 162 7.51 22.07 -4.71
N LYS A 163 7.34 22.47 -3.44
CA LYS A 163 8.00 23.64 -2.84
C LYS A 163 9.28 23.30 -2.08
N ILE A 164 9.58 22.01 -1.92
CA ILE A 164 10.82 21.50 -1.31
C ILE A 164 11.86 21.33 -2.40
#